data_AF-A0A9D2FRK3-F1
#
_entry.id   AF-A0A9D2FRK3-F1
#
_cell.length_a   1.000
_cell.length_b   1.000
_cell.length_c   1.000
_cell.angle_alpha   90.00
_cell.angle_beta   90.00
_cell.angle_gamma   90.00
#
_symmetry.space_group_name_H-M   'P 1'
#
loop_
_entity.id
_entity.type
_entity.pdbx_description
1 polymer ?
#
loop_
_entity_poly.entity_id
_entity_poly.type
_entity_poly.pdbx_seq_one_letter_code
_entity_poly.pdbx_strand_id
1 'polypeptide(L)'
;MRHMQLLMKPASSNCNLRCSYCFYEDECENRQTHSYGIMKKSVLEQVVKKALEEAEESCTFGFQGGEPLLAGLDFFESFIEYTNKYKKPKTKLSFSIQTNGTLL
;
A
#
# COMPACT_ATOMS: atom_id res chain seq x y z
N MET A 1 6.40 15.52 10.72
CA MET A 1 6.03 16.01 9.38
C MET A 1 4.58 16.50 9.40
N ARG A 2 4.33 17.73 8.94
CA ARG A 2 2.96 18.29 8.95
C ARG A 2 1.96 17.44 8.14
N HIS A 3 2.35 17.05 6.93
CA HIS A 3 1.58 16.16 6.06
C HIS A 3 2.45 14.97 5.66
N MET A 4 1.98 13.76 5.92
CA MET A 4 2.65 12.51 5.52
C MET A 4 1.88 11.89 4.34
N GLN A 5 2.58 11.42 3.32
CA GLN A 5 1.98 10.70 2.20
C GLN A 5 2.85 9.49 1.83
N LEU A 6 2.21 8.32 1.75
CA LEU A 6 2.86 7.07 1.34
C LEU A 6 2.16 6.51 0.11
N LEU A 7 2.96 5.93 -0.78
CA LEU A 7 2.49 5.09 -1.88
C LEU A 7 3.00 3.67 -1.62
N MET A 8 2.09 2.79 -1.20
CA MET A 8 2.38 1.42 -0.78
C MET A 8 2.05 0.44 -1.89
N LYS A 9 2.83 -0.65 -1.95
CA LYS A 9 2.72 -1.70 -2.97
C LYS A 9 2.49 -3.04 -2.30
N PRO A 10 1.25 -3.34 -1.88
CA PRO A 10 0.96 -4.44 -0.96
C PRO A 10 1.15 -5.82 -1.60
N ALA A 11 1.06 -5.90 -2.93
CA ALA A 11 1.36 -7.10 -3.72
C ALA A 11 2.63 -6.96 -4.59
N SER A 12 3.49 -5.98 -4.27
CA SER A 12 4.74 -5.71 -5.00
C SER A 12 4.55 -5.49 -6.51
N SER A 13 5.15 -6.31 -7.37
CA SER A 13 4.97 -6.26 -8.83
C SER A 13 3.82 -7.11 -9.34
N ASN A 14 3.27 -7.99 -8.50
CA ASN A 14 2.32 -9.01 -8.93
C ASN A 14 1.05 -8.37 -9.49
N CYS A 15 0.64 -8.78 -10.69
CA CYS A 15 -0.59 -8.36 -11.34
C CYS A 15 -1.26 -9.58 -11.99
N ASN A 16 -2.58 -9.64 -11.96
CA ASN A 16 -3.36 -10.68 -12.64
C ASN A 16 -3.61 -10.39 -14.12
N LEU A 17 -3.09 -9.26 -14.63
CA LEU A 17 -3.13 -8.86 -16.03
C LEU A 17 -1.72 -8.77 -16.62
N ARG A 18 -1.64 -8.79 -17.95
CA ARG A 18 -0.44 -8.55 -18.76
C ARG A 18 -0.72 -7.49 -19.82
N CYS A 19 -1.05 -6.27 -19.38
CA CYS A 19 -1.32 -5.17 -20.31
C CYS A 19 -0.08 -4.90 -21.16
N SER A 20 -0.25 -4.84 -22.49
CA SER A 20 0.86 -4.72 -23.46
C SER A 20 1.70 -3.45 -23.31
N TYR A 21 1.20 -2.47 -22.57
CA TYR A 21 1.82 -1.16 -22.34
C TYR A 21 2.28 -0.96 -20.88
N CYS A 22 2.26 -2.01 -20.06
CA CYS A 22 2.59 -1.90 -18.64
C CYS A 22 4.11 -1.82 -18.43
N PHE A 23 4.69 -0.62 -18.51
CA PHE A 23 6.11 -0.39 -18.20
C PHE A 23 6.49 -0.88 -16.79
N TYR A 24 5.51 -0.95 -15.87
CA TYR A 24 5.77 -1.36 -14.51
C TYR A 24 6.23 -2.83 -14.41
N GLU A 25 5.81 -3.71 -15.32
CA GLU A 25 6.35 -5.08 -15.42
C GLU A 25 7.79 -5.05 -15.95
N ASP A 26 8.05 -4.30 -17.02
CA ASP A 26 9.39 -4.16 -17.63
C ASP A 26 10.41 -3.66 -16.60
N GLU A 27 10.03 -2.64 -15.81
CA GLU A 27 10.83 -2.11 -14.72
C GLU A 27 11.03 -3.10 -13.57
N CYS A 28 10.15 -4.10 -13.41
CA CYS A 28 10.31 -5.15 -12.40
C CYS A 28 11.20 -6.29 -12.88
N GLU A 29 11.20 -6.62 -14.17
CA GLU A 29 12.15 -7.57 -14.77
C GLU A 29 13.60 -7.10 -14.64
N ASN A 30 13.84 -5.79 -14.69
CA ASN A 30 15.17 -5.20 -14.55
C ASN A 30 15.66 -5.08 -13.09
N ARG A 31 14.86 -5.46 -12.09
CA ARG A 31 15.27 -5.42 -10.67
C ARG A 31 15.95 -6.71 -10.26
N GLN A 32 16.87 -6.61 -9.29
CA GLN A 32 17.44 -7.78 -8.61
C GLN A 32 16.36 -8.67 -7.95
N THR A 33 15.28 -8.05 -7.48
CA THR A 33 14.11 -8.76 -6.97
C THR A 33 12.89 -8.28 -7.74
N HIS A 34 12.37 -9.16 -8.59
CA HIS A 34 11.21 -8.87 -9.43
C HIS A 34 9.98 -8.54 -8.57
N SER A 35 9.67 -9.41 -7.60
CA SER A 35 8.56 -9.26 -6.67
C SER A 35 8.98 -9.60 -5.24
N TYR A 36 8.53 -8.80 -4.28
CA TYR A 36 8.64 -9.09 -2.85
C TYR A 36 7.43 -9.88 -2.31
N GLY A 37 6.50 -10.27 -3.19
CA GLY A 37 5.26 -10.96 -2.83
C GLY A 37 4.28 -10.06 -2.06
N ILE A 38 3.40 -10.68 -1.28
CA ILE A 38 2.45 -9.97 -0.42
C ILE A 38 3.18 -9.42 0.81
N MET A 39 2.97 -8.14 1.10
CA MET A 39 3.52 -7.47 2.27
C MET A 39 3.05 -8.17 3.56
N LYS A 40 4.01 -8.59 4.39
CA LYS A 40 3.72 -9.23 5.68
C LYS A 40 2.98 -8.27 6.62
N LYS A 41 2.02 -8.78 7.40
CA LYS A 41 1.28 -7.98 8.40
C LYS A 41 2.18 -7.25 9.39
N SER A 42 3.30 -7.85 9.80
CA SER A 42 4.28 -7.21 10.68
C SER A 42 4.96 -5.99 10.04
N VAL A 43 5.20 -6.03 8.73
CA VAL A 43 5.74 -4.88 7.97
C VAL A 43 4.66 -3.81 7.81
N LEU A 44 3.44 -4.21 7.46
CA LEU A 44 2.29 -3.31 7.37
C LEU A 44 2.09 -2.53 8.68
N GLU A 45 2.09 -3.23 9.83
CA GLU A 45 1.92 -2.59 11.13
C GLU A 45 3.04 -1.57 11.41
N GLN A 46 4.30 -1.93 11.13
CA GLN A 46 5.43 -1.02 11.32
C GLN A 46 5.35 0.21 10.42
N VAL A 47 4.94 0.05 9.16
CA VAL A 47 4.76 1.17 8.23
C VAL A 47 3.66 2.11 8.72
N VAL A 48 2.50 1.57 9.09
CA VAL A 48 1.37 2.36 9.60
C VAL A 48 1.75 3.09 10.89
N LYS A 49 2.38 2.39 11.83
CA LYS A 49 2.83 2.98 13.10
C LYS A 49 3.77 4.16 12.86
N LYS A 50 4.85 3.95 12.10
CA LYS A 50 5.84 5.01 11.83
C LYS A 50 5.24 6.18 11.06
N ALA A 51 4.40 5.91 10.06
CA ALA A 51 3.73 6.95 9.28
C ALA A 51 2.85 7.86 10.17
N LEU A 52 2.11 7.26 11.09
CA LEU A 52 1.22 7.99 11.99
C LEU A 52 1.96 8.63 13.17
N GLU A 53 3.06 8.05 13.65
CA GLU A 53 3.96 8.69 14.63
C GLU A 53 4.50 10.02 14.07
N GLU A 54 4.94 10.02 12.81
CA GLU A 54 5.54 11.18 12.14
C GLU A 54 4.50 12.21 11.63
N ALA A 55 3.26 11.81 11.34
CA ALA A 55 2.25 12.71 10.78
C ALA A 55 1.62 13.64 11.84
N GLU A 56 1.70 14.97 11.69
CA GLU A 56 1.12 15.91 12.65
C GLU A 56 -0.33 16.27 12.31
N GLU A 57 -0.60 16.74 11.08
CA GLU A 57 -1.94 17.18 10.66
C GLU A 57 -2.67 16.16 9.79
N SER A 58 -1.98 15.54 8.83
CA SER A 58 -2.60 14.55 7.95
C SER A 58 -1.67 13.43 7.53
N CYS A 59 -2.26 12.25 7.26
CA CYS A 59 -1.57 11.10 6.71
C CYS A 59 -2.40 10.50 5.56
N THR A 60 -1.80 10.39 4.38
CA THR A 60 -2.42 9.80 3.20
C THR A 60 -1.74 8.49 2.86
N PHE A 61 -2.52 7.41 2.77
CA PHE A 61 -2.06 6.11 2.31
C PHE A 61 -2.65 5.82 0.93
N GLY A 62 -1.80 5.83 -0.09
CA GLY A 62 -2.13 5.34 -1.43
C GLY A 62 -1.68 3.90 -1.61
N PHE A 63 -2.51 3.06 -2.23
CA PHE A 63 -2.20 1.69 -2.60
C PHE A 63 -2.09 1.58 -4.12
N GLN A 64 -0.96 1.05 -4.59
CA GLN A 64 -0.63 0.87 -6.00
C GLN A 64 0.24 -0.39 -6.18
N GLY A 65 0.91 -0.52 -7.33
CA GLY A 65 1.85 -1.59 -7.63
C GLY A 65 1.13 -2.84 -8.08
N GLY A 66 1.57 -3.37 -9.23
CA GLY A 66 0.96 -4.53 -9.85
C GLY A 66 -0.56 -4.36 -9.86
N GLU A 67 -1.25 -5.29 -9.20
CA GLU A 67 -2.63 -5.10 -8.75
C GLU A 67 -2.71 -5.19 -7.22
N PRO A 68 -3.02 -4.09 -6.50
CA PRO A 68 -3.01 -4.09 -5.04
C PRO A 68 -4.08 -4.99 -4.40
N LEU A 69 -5.20 -5.26 -5.07
CA LEU A 69 -6.24 -6.14 -4.53
C LEU A 69 -5.79 -7.60 -4.41
N LEU A 70 -4.69 -8.00 -5.06
CA LEU A 70 -4.07 -9.32 -4.86
C LEU A 70 -3.54 -9.54 -3.43
N ALA A 71 -3.41 -8.48 -2.62
CA ALA A 71 -3.09 -8.61 -1.20
C ALA A 71 -4.23 -9.23 -0.38
N GLY A 72 -5.46 -9.24 -0.90
CA GLY A 72 -6.65 -9.82 -0.27
C GLY A 72 -7.31 -8.89 0.76
N LEU A 73 -8.59 -9.14 1.05
CA LEU A 73 -9.40 -8.32 1.97
C LEU A 73 -8.79 -8.26 3.39
N ASP A 74 -8.34 -9.39 3.92
CA ASP A 74 -7.69 -9.50 5.24
C ASP A 74 -6.52 -8.53 5.44
N PHE A 75 -5.79 -8.20 4.35
CA PHE A 75 -4.71 -7.22 4.39
C PHE A 75 -5.26 -5.81 4.68
N PHE A 76 -6.32 -5.42 3.97
CA PHE A 76 -6.96 -4.11 4.14
C PHE A 76 -7.69 -4.01 5.48
N GLU A 77 -8.31 -5.08 5.96
CA GLU A 77 -8.88 -5.13 7.32
C GLU A 77 -7.81 -4.91 8.39
N SER A 78 -6.67 -5.59 8.27
CA SER A 78 -5.52 -5.40 9.17
C SER A 78 -4.97 -3.97 9.09
N PHE A 79 -4.93 -3.38 7.88
CA PHE A 79 -4.54 -1.98 7.69
C PHE A 79 -5.47 -1.01 8.44
N ILE A 80 -6.79 -1.21 8.34
CA ILE A 80 -7.77 -0.39 9.06
C ILE A 80 -7.62 -0.56 10.57
N GLU A 81 -7.43 -1.78 11.06
CA GLU A 81 -7.15 -2.04 12.48
C GLU A 81 -5.93 -1.24 12.97
N TYR A 82 -4.80 -1.33 12.25
CA TYR A 82 -3.57 -0.64 12.63
C TYR A 82 -3.71 0.89 12.54
N THR A 83 -4.37 1.40 11.51
CA THR A 83 -4.59 2.85 11.39
C THR A 83 -5.43 3.39 12.53
N ASN A 84 -6.48 2.68 12.93
CA ASN A 84 -7.29 3.03 14.10
C ASN A 84 -6.48 2.95 15.40
N LYS A 85 -5.63 1.93 15.55
CA LYS A 85 -4.76 1.74 16.73
C LYS A 85 -3.74 2.87 16.92
N TYR A 86 -3.15 3.38 15.83
CA TYR A 86 -2.04 4.33 15.90
C TYR A 86 -2.40 5.78 15.55
N LYS A 87 -3.64 6.05 15.11
CA LYS A 87 -4.08 7.41 14.74
C LYS A 87 -4.09 8.34 15.95
N LYS A 88 -3.43 9.50 15.81
CA LYS A 88 -3.53 10.61 16.77
C LYS A 88 -4.87 11.35 16.60
N PRO A 89 -5.52 11.83 17.67
CA PRO A 89 -6.88 12.38 17.62
C PRO A 89 -7.13 13.49 16.58
N LYS A 90 -6.11 14.32 16.28
CA LYS A 90 -6.22 15.46 15.36
C LYS A 90 -5.75 15.15 13.93
N THR A 91 -5.17 13.98 13.69
CA THR A 91 -4.61 13.62 12.37
C THR A 91 -5.72 13.21 11.41
N LYS A 92 -5.81 13.89 10.27
CA LYS A 92 -6.73 13.54 9.17
C LYS A 92 -6.17 12.37 8.37
N LEU A 93 -6.99 11.36 8.10
CA LEU A 93 -6.60 10.22 7.28
C LEU A 93 -7.28 10.29 5.93
N SER A 94 -6.52 9.99 4.87
CA SER A 94 -7.03 9.81 3.51
C SER A 94 -6.49 8.51 2.95
N PHE A 95 -7.34 7.73 2.29
CA PHE A 95 -6.96 6.47 1.66
C PHE A 95 -7.29 6.53 0.18
N SER A 96 -6.41 6.01 -0.66
CA SER A 96 -6.67 5.86 -2.10
C SER A 96 -6.16 4.52 -2.60
N ILE A 97 -6.86 3.92 -3.56
CA ILE A 97 -6.45 2.68 -4.20
C ILE A 97 -6.49 2.84 -5.71
N GLN A 98 -5.41 2.44 -6.38
CA GLN A 98 -5.35 2.32 -7.83
C GLN A 98 -5.47 0.84 -8.19
N THR A 99 -6.60 0.45 -8.77
CA THR A 99 -6.89 -0.94 -9.14
C THR A 99 -7.30 -1.04 -10.60
N ASN A 100 -7.05 -2.21 -11.21
CA ASN A 100 -7.57 -2.59 -12.51
C ASN A 100 -9.05 -3.01 -12.46
N GLY A 101 -9.64 -3.18 -11.26
CA GLY A 101 -11.06 -3.45 -11.04
C GLY A 101 -11.51 -4.88 -11.33
N THR A 102 -10.64 -5.79 -11.75
CA THR A 102 -11.01 -7.16 -12.14
C THR A 102 -11.27 -8.12 -10.96
N LEU A 103 -11.03 -7.65 -9.73
CA LEU A 103 -11.16 -8.41 -8.48
C LEU A 103 -12.18 -7.78 -7.50
N LEU A 104 -13.07 -6.91 -8.01
CA LEU A 104 -14.13 -6.26 -7.23
C LEU A 104 -15.44 -7.06 -7.24
#